data_AF-A0A948NTC0-F1
#
_entry.id   AF-A0A948NTC0-F1
#
_cell.length_a   1.000
_cell.length_b   1.000
_cell.length_c   1.000
_cell.angle_alpha   90.00
_cell.angle_beta   90.00
_cell.angle_gamma   90.00
#
_symmetry.space_group_name_H-M   'P 1'
#
loop_
_entity.id
_entity.type
_entity.pdbx_description
1 polymer ?
#
loop_
_entity_poly.entity_id
_entity_poly.type
_entity_poly.pdbx_seq_one_letter_code
_entity_poly.pdbx_strand_id
1 'polypeptide(L)'
;MTLTNILLTATLIGVAIVLWKVFKARTESDPLLQAELDRRKEEIGELKNKIDEIKSENNELRGKMEQLFAENTQLKVKSEYLSGQVAEFGAEKKQRDKEHHDALAKMESADKSLADERVRIRREDEERLQREEEAHDRMWKEHENNVIAHLTVLCKKEENLFTSYTNTNLPEGFHGHFQPDFLIDFLGQYVIFDAKDSEPKNLQQSINRNVISTAKKAK
;
A
#
# COMPACT_ATOMS: atom_id res chain seq x y z
N MET A 1 -41.12 63.60 124.19
CA MET A 1 -40.07 63.15 123.24
C MET A 1 -39.25 64.36 122.84
N THR A 2 -37.94 64.31 123.06
CA THR A 2 -37.01 65.43 122.91
C THR A 2 -36.67 65.69 121.43
N LEU A 3 -36.52 66.97 121.07
CA LEU A 3 -36.23 67.49 119.72
C LEU A 3 -35.09 66.76 118.98
N THR A 4 -34.16 66.18 119.74
CA THR A 4 -33.01 65.39 119.26
C THR A 4 -33.40 64.13 118.49
N ASN A 5 -34.48 63.43 118.87
CA ASN A 5 -34.90 62.20 118.19
C ASN A 5 -35.48 62.47 116.80
N ILE A 6 -36.14 63.62 116.62
CA ILE A 6 -36.72 64.03 115.33
C ILE A 6 -35.60 64.38 114.34
N LEU A 7 -34.56 65.07 114.80
CA LEU A 7 -33.41 65.44 113.97
C LEU A 7 -32.63 64.20 113.49
N LEU A 8 -32.47 63.20 114.37
CA LEU A 8 -31.79 61.93 114.07
C LEU A 8 -32.59 61.05 113.10
N THR A 9 -33.93 61.04 113.20
CA THR A 9 -34.78 60.36 112.21
C THR A 9 -34.74 61.07 110.85
N ALA A 10 -34.70 62.41 110.82
CA ALA A 10 -34.64 63.16 109.56
C ALA A 10 -33.30 62.96 108.84
N THR A 11 -32.19 62.89 109.58
CA THR A 11 -30.87 62.60 108.98
C THR A 11 -30.77 61.16 108.49
N LEU A 12 -31.31 60.17 109.22
CA LEU A 12 -31.37 58.78 108.76
C LEU A 12 -32.21 58.63 107.49
N ILE A 13 -33.37 59.31 107.40
CA ILE A 13 -34.19 59.32 106.18
C ILE A 13 -33.44 60.01 105.04
N GLY A 14 -32.77 61.14 105.30
CA GLY A 14 -31.94 61.83 104.30
C GLY A 14 -30.82 60.95 103.75
N VAL A 15 -30.10 60.24 104.62
CA VAL A 15 -29.05 59.29 104.22
C VAL A 15 -29.63 58.10 103.46
N ALA A 16 -30.78 57.57 103.88
CA ALA A 16 -31.47 56.50 103.15
C ALA A 16 -31.91 56.93 101.75
N ILE A 17 -32.40 58.16 101.58
CA ILE A 17 -32.79 58.71 100.27
C ILE A 17 -31.55 58.90 99.37
N VAL A 18 -30.44 59.40 99.92
CA VAL A 18 -29.19 59.55 99.16
C VAL A 18 -28.63 58.17 98.76
N LEU A 19 -28.60 57.21 99.67
CA LEU A 19 -28.18 55.84 99.38
C LEU A 19 -29.09 55.18 98.34
N TRP A 20 -30.41 55.40 98.42
CA TRP A 20 -31.35 54.90 97.42
C TRP A 20 -31.16 55.56 96.06
N LYS A 21 -30.91 56.88 96.00
CA LYS A 21 -30.59 57.58 94.75
C LYS A 21 -29.26 57.12 94.14
N VAL A 22 -28.23 56.88 94.95
CA VAL A 22 -26.93 56.36 94.49
C VAL A 22 -27.06 54.91 94.03
N PHE A 23 -27.84 54.09 94.74
CA PHE A 23 -28.11 52.71 94.36
C PHE A 23 -28.94 52.65 93.07
N LYS A 24 -29.94 53.52 92.91
CA LYS A 24 -30.74 53.65 91.70
C LYS A 24 -29.92 54.14 90.50
N ALA A 25 -29.04 55.12 90.69
CA ALA A 25 -28.11 55.59 89.66
C ALA A 25 -27.04 54.54 89.27
N ARG A 26 -26.72 53.59 90.17
CA ARG A 26 -25.86 52.44 89.85
C ARG A 26 -26.60 51.28 89.17
N THR A 27 -27.93 51.21 89.30
CA THR A 27 -28.78 50.16 88.70
C THR A 27 -29.44 50.62 87.40
N GLU A 28 -29.57 51.93 87.18
CA GLU A 28 -29.80 52.53 85.86
C GLU A 28 -28.50 52.49 85.05
N SER A 29 -28.13 51.30 84.61
CA SER A 29 -27.17 51.08 83.53
C SER A 29 -27.59 51.95 82.34
N ASP A 30 -26.70 52.82 81.87
CA ASP A 30 -26.97 53.80 80.80
C ASP A 30 -27.59 53.10 79.56
N PRO A 31 -28.86 53.37 79.19
CA PRO A 31 -29.57 52.62 78.15
C PRO A 31 -28.90 52.75 76.77
N LEU A 32 -28.17 53.86 76.54
CA LEU A 32 -27.34 54.07 75.35
C LEU A 32 -26.17 53.09 75.27
N LEU A 33 -25.54 52.81 76.41
CA LEU A 33 -24.42 51.87 76.48
C LEU A 33 -24.90 50.44 76.21
N GLN A 34 -26.07 50.07 76.73
CA GLN A 34 -26.66 48.75 76.50
C GLN A 34 -27.07 48.56 75.03
N ALA A 35 -27.67 49.58 74.41
CA ALA A 35 -28.00 49.56 72.99
C ALA A 35 -26.77 49.46 72.07
N GLU A 36 -25.68 50.19 72.37
CA GLU A 36 -24.42 50.06 71.62
C GLU A 36 -23.79 48.67 71.82
N LEU A 37 -23.87 48.10 73.02
CA LEU A 37 -23.34 46.77 73.33
C LEU A 37 -24.13 45.66 72.60
N ASP A 38 -25.45 45.82 72.47
CA ASP A 38 -26.29 44.91 71.70
C ASP A 38 -26.06 45.08 70.18
N ARG A 39 -25.88 46.30 69.66
CA ARG A 39 -25.45 46.51 68.25
C ARG A 39 -24.11 45.87 67.96
N ARG A 40 -23.13 46.02 68.85
CA ARG A 40 -21.80 45.39 68.72
C ARG A 40 -21.89 43.87 68.74
N LYS A 41 -22.76 43.28 69.56
CA LYS A 41 -22.99 41.83 69.59
C LYS A 41 -23.58 41.33 68.27
N GLU A 42 -24.53 42.09 67.70
CA GLU A 42 -25.12 41.79 66.40
C GLU A 42 -24.07 41.86 65.29
N GLU A 43 -23.29 42.94 65.22
CA GLU A 43 -22.16 43.09 64.29
C GLU A 43 -21.13 41.95 64.43
N ILE A 44 -20.80 41.54 65.66
CA ILE A 44 -19.90 40.40 65.92
C ILE A 44 -20.52 39.09 65.44
N GLY A 45 -21.84 38.91 65.59
CA GLY A 45 -22.57 37.76 65.07
C GLY A 45 -22.53 37.67 63.54
N GLU A 46 -22.81 38.79 62.87
CA GLU A 46 -22.72 38.89 61.40
C GLU A 46 -21.30 38.65 60.88
N LEU A 47 -20.29 39.24 61.53
CA LEU A 47 -18.90 39.04 61.15
C LEU A 47 -18.46 37.60 61.35
N LYS A 48 -18.91 36.92 62.41
CA LYS A 48 -18.66 35.47 62.60
C LYS A 48 -19.28 34.65 61.48
N ASN A 49 -20.53 34.92 61.12
CA ASN A 49 -21.21 34.22 60.04
C ASN A 49 -20.47 34.40 58.70
N LYS A 50 -20.01 35.62 58.39
CA LYS A 50 -19.20 35.89 57.20
C LYS A 50 -17.85 35.17 57.23
N ILE A 51 -17.20 35.09 58.39
CA ILE A 51 -15.94 34.33 58.55
C ILE A 51 -16.18 32.84 58.29
N ASP A 52 -17.26 32.28 58.81
CA ASP A 52 -17.60 30.87 58.62
C ASP A 52 -17.96 30.57 57.15
N GLU A 53 -18.69 31.46 56.49
CA GLU A 53 -19.02 31.37 55.06
C GLU A 53 -17.74 31.42 54.19
N ILE A 54 -16.90 32.45 54.38
CA ILE A 54 -15.63 32.58 53.66
C ILE A 54 -14.74 31.36 53.89
N LYS A 55 -14.71 30.81 55.12
CA LYS A 55 -13.95 29.61 55.43
C LYS A 55 -14.50 28.37 54.72
N SER A 56 -15.83 28.25 54.61
CA SER A 56 -16.47 27.18 53.85
C SER A 56 -16.12 27.29 52.37
N GLU A 57 -16.27 28.46 51.77
CA GLU A 57 -15.92 28.71 50.36
C GLU A 57 -14.44 28.44 50.09
N ASN A 58 -13.54 28.86 50.99
CA ASN A 58 -12.11 28.63 50.84
C ASN A 58 -11.78 27.13 50.87
N ASN A 59 -12.43 26.35 51.75
CA ASN A 59 -12.26 24.89 51.77
C ASN A 59 -12.76 24.24 50.46
N GLU A 60 -13.91 24.67 49.94
CA GLU A 60 -14.41 24.17 48.65
C GLU A 60 -13.49 24.52 47.47
N LEU A 61 -13.03 25.78 47.42
CA LEU A 61 -12.10 26.24 46.39
C LEU A 61 -10.79 25.47 46.44
N ARG A 62 -10.27 25.20 47.64
CA ARG A 62 -9.08 24.37 47.83
C ARG A 62 -9.30 22.94 47.33
N GLY A 63 -10.44 22.32 47.65
CA GLY A 63 -10.78 21.00 47.15
C GLY A 63 -10.85 20.95 45.62
N LYS A 64 -11.49 21.94 45.00
CA LYS A 64 -11.54 22.09 43.53
C LYS A 64 -10.14 22.28 42.94
N MET A 65 -9.28 23.06 43.59
CA MET A 65 -7.92 23.31 43.15
C MET A 65 -7.07 22.04 43.18
N GLU A 66 -7.19 21.23 44.24
CA GLU A 66 -6.52 19.94 44.36
C GLU A 66 -7.00 18.95 43.28
N GLN A 67 -8.30 18.91 43.00
CA GLN A 67 -8.86 18.08 41.93
C GLN A 67 -8.36 18.51 40.54
N LEU A 68 -8.42 19.80 40.23
CA LEU A 68 -7.94 20.33 38.95
C LEU A 68 -6.44 20.10 38.77
N PHE A 69 -5.66 20.20 39.84
CA PHE A 69 -4.23 19.92 39.79
C PHE A 69 -3.95 18.44 39.49
N ALA A 70 -4.70 17.53 40.11
CA ALA A 70 -4.60 16.11 39.84
C ALA A 70 -4.98 15.78 38.39
N GLU A 71 -6.08 16.35 37.89
CA GLU A 71 -6.53 16.17 36.50
C GLU A 71 -5.51 16.71 35.50
N ASN A 72 -4.99 17.91 35.73
CA ASN A 72 -3.99 18.52 34.84
C ASN A 72 -2.69 17.69 34.81
N THR A 73 -2.28 17.13 35.95
CA THR A 73 -1.14 16.22 36.02
C THR A 73 -1.40 14.94 35.20
N GLN A 74 -2.59 14.35 35.30
CA GLN A 74 -2.95 13.17 34.49
C GLN A 74 -3.00 13.48 32.99
N LEU A 75 -3.57 14.64 32.62
CA LEU A 75 -3.64 15.09 31.23
C LEU A 75 -2.24 15.30 30.65
N LYS A 76 -1.32 15.88 31.42
CA LYS A 76 0.07 16.06 30.99
C LYS A 76 0.76 14.72 30.72
N VAL A 77 0.63 13.75 31.64
CA VAL A 77 1.18 12.39 31.45
C VAL A 77 0.58 11.72 30.20
N LYS A 78 -0.74 11.84 30.01
CA LYS A 78 -1.41 11.28 28.82
C LYS A 78 -0.94 11.95 27.53
N SER A 79 -0.73 13.27 27.56
CA SER A 79 -0.21 14.02 26.42
C SER A 79 1.21 13.60 26.05
N GLU A 80 2.09 13.43 27.04
CA GLU A 80 3.46 12.95 26.83
C GLU A 80 3.47 11.51 26.27
N TYR A 81 2.63 10.64 26.81
CA TYR A 81 2.46 9.27 26.30
C TYR A 81 1.98 9.23 24.84
N LEU A 82 0.92 9.97 24.52
CA LEU A 82 0.39 10.04 23.15
C LEU A 82 1.40 10.66 22.19
N SER A 83 2.13 11.70 22.62
CA SER A 83 3.21 12.29 21.82
C SER A 83 4.31 11.27 21.52
N GLY A 84 4.66 10.42 22.48
CA GLY A 84 5.62 9.33 22.29
C GLY A 84 5.13 8.30 21.27
N GLN A 85 3.87 7.86 21.38
CA GLN A 85 3.27 6.93 20.41
C GLN A 85 3.23 7.51 19.00
N VAL A 86 2.86 8.78 18.84
CA VAL A 86 2.83 9.43 17.52
C VAL A 86 4.22 9.48 16.89
N ALA A 87 5.26 9.74 17.70
CA ALA A 87 6.64 9.71 17.22
C ALA A 87 7.08 8.30 16.79
N GLU A 88 6.73 7.28 17.57
CA GLU A 88 7.02 5.87 17.26
C GLU A 88 6.30 5.42 15.97
N PHE A 89 5.00 5.65 15.86
CA PHE A 89 4.24 5.35 14.64
C PHE A 89 4.77 6.12 13.43
N GLY A 90 5.20 7.37 13.61
CA GLY A 90 5.84 8.15 12.55
C GLY A 90 7.16 7.54 12.08
N ALA A 91 7.99 7.06 13.00
CA ALA A 91 9.24 6.39 12.69
C ALA A 91 9.01 5.03 12.00
N GLU A 92 8.07 4.23 12.52
CA GLU A 92 7.72 2.93 11.94
C GLU A 92 7.16 3.08 10.52
N LYS A 93 6.26 4.05 10.31
CA LYS A 93 5.73 4.34 8.98
C LYS A 93 6.83 4.71 7.99
N LYS A 94 7.74 5.59 8.39
CA LYS A 94 8.88 6.00 7.54
C LYS A 94 9.79 4.82 7.20
N GLN A 95 10.05 3.93 8.16
CA GLN A 95 10.84 2.73 7.94
C GLN A 95 10.14 1.79 6.95
N ARG A 96 8.84 1.56 7.14
CA ARG A 96 8.02 0.73 6.24
C ARG A 96 7.95 1.29 4.82
N ASP A 97 7.78 2.60 4.69
CA ASP A 97 7.78 3.27 3.38
C ASP A 97 9.13 3.08 2.65
N LYS A 98 10.24 3.13 3.40
CA LYS A 98 11.57 2.85 2.84
C LYS A 98 11.71 1.39 2.42
N GLU A 99 11.29 0.44 3.25
CA GLU A 99 11.32 -0.99 2.92
C GLU A 99 10.47 -1.32 1.68
N HIS A 100 9.28 -0.72 1.57
CA HIS A 100 8.43 -0.84 0.38
C HIS A 100 9.11 -0.26 -0.85
N HIS A 101 9.76 0.90 -0.74
CA HIS A 101 10.49 1.50 -1.86
C HIS A 101 11.66 0.61 -2.32
N ASP A 102 12.45 0.09 -1.37
CA ASP A 102 13.56 -0.83 -1.67
C ASP A 102 13.06 -2.15 -2.30
N ALA A 103 11.91 -2.67 -1.85
CA ALA A 103 11.30 -3.86 -2.42
C ALA A 103 10.80 -3.61 -3.85
N LEU A 104 10.17 -2.47 -4.12
CA LEU A 104 9.74 -2.07 -5.47
C LEU A 104 10.93 -1.94 -6.42
N ALA A 105 12.01 -1.28 -5.99
CA ALA A 105 13.22 -1.14 -6.81
C ALA A 105 13.86 -2.50 -7.14
N LYS A 106 13.89 -3.44 -6.19
CA LYS A 106 14.36 -4.81 -6.43
C LYS A 106 13.47 -5.56 -7.43
N MET A 107 12.15 -5.41 -7.29
CA MET A 107 11.19 -6.05 -8.19
C MET A 107 11.32 -5.51 -9.62
N GLU A 108 11.43 -4.19 -9.79
CA GLU A 108 11.64 -3.56 -11.10
C GLU A 108 12.94 -4.04 -11.77
N SER A 109 14.02 -4.15 -10.99
CA SER A 109 15.29 -4.70 -11.48
C SER A 109 15.16 -6.16 -11.93
N ALA A 110 14.45 -6.98 -11.14
CA ALA A 110 14.20 -8.39 -11.48
C ALA A 110 13.33 -8.53 -12.73
N ASP A 111 12.26 -7.73 -12.85
CA ASP A 111 11.38 -7.72 -14.01
C ASP A 111 12.13 -7.32 -15.29
N LYS A 112 13.01 -6.31 -15.19
CA LYS A 112 13.87 -5.91 -16.30
C LYS A 112 14.83 -7.04 -16.71
N SER A 113 15.49 -7.68 -15.74
CA SER A 113 16.37 -8.81 -16.02
C SER A 113 15.63 -9.98 -16.67
N LEU A 114 14.40 -10.27 -16.24
CA LEU A 114 13.57 -11.32 -16.83
C LEU A 114 13.10 -10.96 -18.24
N ALA A 115 12.77 -9.69 -18.49
CA ALA A 115 12.40 -9.21 -19.82
C ALA A 115 13.57 -9.35 -20.80
N ASP A 116 14.78 -8.95 -20.38
CA ASP A 116 16.00 -9.08 -21.17
C ASP A 116 16.31 -10.55 -21.48
N GLU A 117 16.18 -11.44 -20.49
CA GLU A 117 16.36 -12.89 -20.67
C GLU A 117 15.36 -13.48 -21.67
N ARG A 118 14.08 -13.11 -21.58
CA ARG A 118 13.04 -13.55 -22.52
C ARG A 118 13.30 -13.08 -23.95
N VAL A 119 13.87 -11.90 -24.12
CA VAL A 119 14.28 -11.41 -25.45
C VAL A 119 15.45 -12.23 -25.97
N ARG A 120 16.45 -12.52 -25.13
CA ARG A 120 17.59 -13.34 -25.52
C ARG A 120 17.16 -14.74 -25.95
N ILE A 121 16.34 -15.42 -25.15
CA ILE A 121 15.83 -16.77 -25.45
C ILE A 121 15.07 -16.78 -26.78
N ARG A 122 14.18 -15.82 -27.03
CA ARG A 122 13.44 -15.75 -28.30
C ARG A 122 14.37 -15.63 -29.49
N ARG A 123 15.39 -14.77 -29.39
CA ARG A 123 16.40 -14.62 -30.45
C ARG A 123 17.21 -15.91 -30.64
N GLU A 124 17.65 -16.56 -29.57
CA GLU A 124 18.37 -17.83 -29.64
C GLU A 124 17.51 -18.94 -30.26
N ASP A 125 16.21 -18.98 -29.95
CA ASP A 125 15.25 -19.93 -30.52
C ASP A 125 15.00 -19.66 -32.01
N GLU A 126 14.85 -18.39 -32.42
CA GLU A 126 14.74 -17.99 -33.82
C GLU A 126 16.01 -18.36 -34.61
N GLU A 127 17.19 -18.08 -34.07
CA GLU A 127 18.48 -18.44 -34.68
C GLU A 127 18.69 -19.97 -34.72
N ARG A 128 18.16 -20.72 -33.76
CA ARG A 128 18.19 -22.20 -33.78
C ARG A 128 17.28 -22.73 -34.89
N LEU A 129 16.05 -22.25 -34.97
CA LEU A 129 15.08 -22.67 -35.98
C LEU A 129 15.61 -22.36 -37.39
N GLN A 130 16.16 -21.16 -37.59
CA GLN A 130 16.75 -20.78 -38.88
C GLN A 130 17.93 -21.71 -39.24
N ARG A 131 18.80 -22.05 -38.29
CA ARG A 131 19.89 -23.01 -38.55
C ARG A 131 19.40 -24.41 -38.89
N GLU A 132 18.32 -24.85 -38.25
CA GLU A 132 17.69 -26.14 -38.54
C GLU A 132 17.09 -26.14 -39.95
N GLU A 133 16.38 -25.08 -40.34
CA GLU A 133 15.85 -24.89 -41.70
C GLU A 133 16.96 -24.85 -42.75
N GLU A 134 18.01 -24.06 -42.53
CA GLU A 134 19.14 -23.98 -43.45
C GLU A 134 19.90 -25.32 -43.54
N ALA A 135 20.02 -26.06 -42.43
CA ALA A 135 20.62 -27.39 -42.44
C ALA A 135 19.76 -28.38 -43.23
N HIS A 136 18.45 -28.33 -43.02
CA HIS A 136 17.49 -29.14 -43.75
C HIS A 136 17.52 -28.85 -45.26
N ASP A 137 17.54 -27.58 -45.66
CA ASP A 137 17.66 -27.18 -47.06
C ASP A 137 18.98 -27.64 -47.70
N ARG A 138 20.09 -27.55 -46.95
CA ARG A 138 21.39 -28.08 -47.40
C ARG A 138 21.33 -29.59 -47.61
N MET A 139 20.79 -30.34 -46.64
CA MET A 139 20.65 -31.79 -46.76
C MET A 139 19.73 -32.18 -47.92
N TRP A 140 18.63 -31.45 -48.11
CA TRP A 140 17.69 -31.70 -49.21
C TRP A 140 18.36 -31.49 -50.56
N LYS A 141 19.09 -30.38 -50.72
CA LYS A 141 19.84 -30.10 -51.95
C LYS A 141 20.91 -31.15 -52.24
N GLU A 142 21.62 -31.62 -51.22
CA GLU A 142 22.59 -32.70 -51.37
C GLU A 142 21.91 -34.02 -51.77
N HIS A 143 20.80 -34.36 -51.12
CA HIS A 143 19.99 -35.52 -51.43
C HIS A 143 19.48 -35.49 -52.89
N GLU A 144 18.91 -34.36 -53.32
CA GLU A 144 18.41 -34.14 -54.68
C GLU A 144 19.51 -34.39 -55.73
N ASN A 145 20.68 -33.77 -55.53
CA ASN A 145 21.83 -33.98 -56.42
C ASN A 145 22.28 -35.44 -56.45
N ASN A 146 22.30 -36.11 -55.30
CA ASN A 146 22.64 -37.53 -55.21
C ASN A 146 21.63 -38.41 -55.95
N VAL A 147 20.32 -38.13 -55.84
CA VAL A 147 19.28 -38.86 -56.57
C VAL A 147 19.45 -38.67 -58.08
N ILE A 148 19.62 -37.44 -58.55
CA ILE A 148 19.86 -37.13 -59.97
C ILE A 148 21.11 -37.87 -60.49
N ALA A 149 22.20 -37.87 -59.72
CA ALA A 149 23.43 -38.57 -60.08
C ALA A 149 23.21 -40.09 -60.21
N HIS A 150 22.52 -40.71 -59.24
CA HIS A 150 22.20 -42.14 -59.30
C HIS A 150 21.30 -42.49 -60.48
N LEU A 151 20.24 -41.71 -60.74
CA LEU A 151 19.35 -41.91 -61.88
C LEU A 151 20.10 -41.78 -63.21
N THR A 152 20.99 -40.79 -63.33
CA THR A 152 21.85 -40.61 -64.51
C THR A 152 22.73 -41.84 -64.76
N VAL A 153 23.35 -42.40 -63.73
CA VAL A 153 24.17 -43.61 -63.84
C VAL A 153 23.32 -44.81 -64.24
N LEU A 154 22.13 -44.99 -63.65
CA LEU A 154 21.22 -46.10 -63.96
C LEU A 154 20.69 -46.06 -65.40
N CYS A 155 20.37 -44.88 -65.92
CA CYS A 155 19.90 -44.72 -67.30
C CYS A 155 21.01 -45.03 -68.33
N LYS A 156 22.27 -44.78 -67.98
CA LYS A 156 23.44 -45.01 -68.86
C LYS A 156 23.99 -46.43 -68.83
N LYS A 157 23.48 -47.32 -67.96
CA LYS A 157 23.90 -48.73 -67.95
C LYS A 157 23.49 -49.40 -69.27
N GLU A 158 24.38 -50.25 -69.79
CA GLU A 158 24.24 -50.92 -71.09
C GLU A 158 22.94 -51.75 -71.20
N GLU A 159 22.42 -52.24 -70.07
CA GLU A 159 21.17 -53.00 -69.99
C GLU A 159 19.90 -52.14 -70.17
N ASN A 160 19.98 -50.83 -69.90
CA ASN A 160 18.81 -49.94 -69.83
C ASN A 160 18.78 -48.91 -70.96
N LEU A 161 19.93 -48.36 -71.38
CA LEU A 161 20.08 -47.41 -72.50
C LEU A 161 18.96 -46.37 -72.63
N PHE A 162 18.49 -45.83 -71.51
CA PHE A 162 17.42 -44.84 -71.52
C PHE A 162 17.97 -43.46 -71.82
N THR A 163 17.27 -42.72 -72.68
CA THR A 163 17.56 -41.30 -72.88
C THR A 163 17.02 -40.53 -71.69
N SER A 164 17.90 -39.80 -71.00
CA SER A 164 17.55 -39.02 -69.81
C SER A 164 17.86 -37.55 -70.02
N TYR A 165 17.04 -36.71 -69.38
CA TYR A 165 17.13 -35.27 -69.46
C TYR A 165 17.03 -34.65 -68.06
N THR A 166 17.69 -33.52 -67.87
CA THR A 166 17.69 -32.67 -66.67
C THR A 166 17.05 -31.33 -67.01
N ASN A 167 16.81 -30.50 -65.99
CA ASN A 167 16.30 -29.14 -66.16
C ASN A 167 17.10 -28.24 -67.13
N THR A 168 18.34 -28.61 -67.46
CA THR A 168 19.24 -27.88 -68.37
C THR A 168 19.22 -28.39 -69.82
N ASN A 169 18.67 -29.57 -70.12
CA ASN A 169 18.76 -30.18 -71.45
C ASN A 169 17.45 -30.82 -71.94
N LEU A 170 16.32 -30.20 -71.64
CA LEU A 170 14.99 -30.75 -71.92
C LEU A 170 14.74 -31.08 -73.41
N PRO A 171 13.87 -32.06 -73.72
CA PRO A 171 13.51 -32.44 -75.09
C PRO A 171 12.80 -31.32 -75.86
N GLU A 172 12.87 -31.37 -77.19
CA GLU A 172 12.22 -30.42 -78.09
C GLU A 172 10.69 -30.44 -77.90
N GLY A 173 10.07 -29.28 -77.66
CA GLY A 173 8.65 -29.16 -77.29
C GLY A 173 8.37 -28.95 -75.80
N PHE A 174 9.34 -29.24 -74.91
CA PHE A 174 9.26 -28.80 -73.51
C PHE A 174 9.75 -27.35 -73.39
N HIS A 175 8.83 -26.40 -73.52
CA HIS A 175 9.11 -24.98 -73.40
C HIS A 175 8.17 -24.31 -72.38
N GLY A 176 8.70 -23.44 -71.52
CA GLY A 176 7.91 -22.64 -70.56
C GLY A 176 8.32 -22.82 -69.09
N HIS A 177 7.35 -22.62 -68.19
CA HIS A 177 7.51 -22.61 -66.71
C HIS A 177 7.67 -24.01 -66.07
N PHE A 178 7.91 -25.03 -66.91
CA PHE A 178 8.03 -26.43 -66.52
C PHE A 178 9.50 -26.81 -66.47
N GLN A 179 10.01 -27.03 -65.25
CA GLN A 179 11.40 -27.36 -64.97
C GLN A 179 11.41 -28.61 -64.06
N PRO A 180 11.33 -29.81 -64.65
CA PRO A 180 11.43 -31.06 -63.89
C PRO A 180 12.88 -31.33 -63.48
N ASP A 181 13.09 -31.97 -62.33
CA ASP A 181 14.43 -32.26 -61.82
C ASP A 181 15.13 -33.34 -62.65
N PHE A 182 14.39 -34.38 -63.05
CA PHE A 182 14.88 -35.43 -63.95
C PHE A 182 13.76 -35.98 -64.84
N LEU A 183 14.09 -36.32 -66.09
CA LEU A 183 13.16 -36.84 -67.09
C LEU A 183 13.77 -38.09 -67.75
N ILE A 184 12.95 -39.11 -68.01
CA ILE A 184 13.35 -40.29 -68.76
C ILE A 184 12.38 -40.47 -69.93
N ASP A 185 12.92 -40.64 -71.14
CA ASP A 185 12.13 -41.09 -72.29
C ASP A 185 12.00 -42.62 -72.26
N PHE A 186 10.76 -43.09 -72.21
CA PHE A 186 10.41 -44.49 -72.20
C PHE A 186 9.26 -44.74 -73.17
N LEU A 187 9.57 -45.39 -74.31
CA LEU A 187 8.59 -45.81 -75.32
C LEU A 187 7.68 -44.67 -75.83
N GLY A 188 8.22 -43.47 -76.02
CA GLY A 188 7.47 -42.30 -76.49
C GLY A 188 6.61 -41.63 -75.41
N GLN A 189 6.82 -41.99 -74.15
CA GLN A 189 6.26 -41.32 -72.97
C GLN A 189 7.39 -40.80 -72.08
N TYR A 190 7.14 -39.71 -71.36
CA TYR A 190 8.12 -39.13 -70.45
C TYR A 190 7.78 -39.45 -68.99
N VAL A 191 8.73 -40.06 -68.29
CA VAL A 191 8.67 -40.24 -66.84
C VAL A 191 9.36 -39.05 -66.18
N ILE A 192 8.62 -38.28 -65.40
CA ILE A 192 9.10 -37.09 -64.71
C ILE A 192 9.37 -37.42 -63.24
N PHE A 193 10.59 -37.14 -62.78
CA PHE A 193 10.93 -37.10 -61.37
C PHE A 193 11.06 -35.62 -60.97
N ASP A 194 10.13 -35.16 -60.14
CA ASP A 194 10.03 -33.78 -59.67
C ASP A 194 9.89 -33.87 -58.14
N ALA A 195 11.02 -33.78 -57.45
CA ALA A 195 11.12 -33.93 -55.99
C ALA A 195 10.74 -32.60 -55.32
N LYS A 196 9.45 -32.28 -55.35
CA LYS A 196 8.89 -31.10 -54.71
C LYS A 196 8.48 -31.43 -53.28
N ASP A 197 9.28 -30.92 -52.35
CA ASP A 197 9.04 -30.71 -50.91
C ASP A 197 9.93 -31.53 -49.97
N SER A 198 10.64 -30.78 -49.13
CA SER A 198 11.42 -31.26 -48.00
C SER A 198 10.56 -31.38 -46.72
N GLU A 199 9.36 -30.81 -46.69
CA GLU A 199 8.46 -30.87 -45.53
C GLU A 199 7.66 -32.18 -45.45
N PRO A 200 7.51 -32.78 -44.26
CA PRO A 200 6.63 -33.93 -44.04
C PRO A 200 5.16 -33.49 -44.03
N LYS A 201 4.62 -33.14 -45.19
CA LYS A 201 3.19 -32.89 -45.38
C LYS A 201 2.46 -34.16 -45.79
N ASN A 202 1.20 -34.28 -45.35
CA ASN A 202 0.32 -35.40 -45.63
C ASN A 202 0.33 -35.72 -47.14
N LEU A 203 0.49 -37.00 -47.51
CA LEU A 203 0.62 -37.50 -48.89
C LEU A 203 -0.45 -36.92 -49.82
N GLN A 204 -1.68 -36.75 -49.31
CA GLN A 204 -2.80 -36.19 -50.06
C GLN A 204 -2.61 -34.71 -50.44
N GLN A 205 -1.93 -33.92 -49.60
CA GLN A 205 -1.58 -32.53 -49.90
C GLN A 205 -0.43 -32.44 -50.91
N SER A 206 0.57 -33.31 -50.79
CA SER A 206 1.68 -33.42 -51.75
C SER A 206 1.17 -33.80 -53.15
N ILE A 207 0.26 -34.77 -53.26
CA ILE A 207 -0.39 -35.14 -54.53
C ILE A 207 -1.17 -33.95 -55.11
N ASN A 208 -2.01 -33.29 -54.31
CA ASN A 208 -2.87 -32.22 -54.79
C ASN A 208 -2.13 -30.94 -55.17
N ARG A 209 -1.02 -30.61 -54.50
CA ARG A 209 -0.21 -29.43 -54.83
C ARG A 209 0.83 -29.75 -55.91
N ASN A 210 1.63 -30.78 -55.72
CA ASN A 210 2.84 -30.96 -56.50
C ASN A 210 2.52 -31.74 -57.78
N VAL A 211 1.91 -32.92 -57.68
CA VAL A 211 1.59 -33.76 -58.85
C VAL A 211 0.58 -33.06 -59.79
N ILE A 212 -0.50 -32.51 -59.26
CA ILE A 212 -1.52 -31.84 -60.09
C ILE A 212 -0.98 -30.54 -60.72
N SER A 213 -0.16 -29.76 -60.01
CA SER A 213 0.38 -28.52 -60.59
C SER A 213 1.46 -28.81 -61.64
N THR A 214 2.32 -29.79 -61.41
CA THR A 214 3.32 -30.26 -62.39
C THR A 214 2.63 -30.83 -63.64
N ALA A 215 1.56 -31.62 -63.48
CA ALA A 215 0.75 -32.11 -64.61
C ALA A 215 0.03 -31.00 -65.41
N LYS A 216 -0.37 -29.90 -64.76
CA LYS A 216 -0.95 -28.72 -65.45
C LYS A 216 0.08 -27.95 -66.26
N LYS A 217 1.34 -27.94 -65.83
CA LYS A 217 2.46 -27.25 -66.51
C LYS A 217 3.04 -28.04 -67.67
N ALA A 218 2.84 -29.36 -67.68
CA ALA A 218 3.30 -30.28 -68.73
C ALA A 218 2.32 -30.42 -69.92
N LYS A 219 1.16 -29.74 -69.87
CA LYS A 219 0.18 -29.64 -70.96
C LYS A 219 0.39 -28.35 -71.75
#